data_AF-A0A5N0ELK2-F1
#
_entry.id   AF-A0A5N0ELK2-F1
#
_cell.length_a   1.000
_cell.length_b   1.000
_cell.length_c   1.000
_cell.angle_alpha   90.00
_cell.angle_beta   90.00
_cell.angle_gamma   90.00
#
_symmetry.space_group_name_H-M   'P 1'
#
loop_
_entity.id
_entity.type
_entity.pdbx_description
1 polymer ?
#
loop_
_entity_poly.entity_id
_entity_poly.type
_entity_poly.pdbx_seq_one_letter_code
_entity_poly.pdbx_strand_id
1 'polypeptide(L)'
;MSAGRLPERHRPPGAAGERGQGERVVAARLDLQQLRHVFERQSVPVEAARGQDRRGVDGQRAPGVERDGLAQHRGHRALHGDRTGHGPARMLDARGQHVERLPLHPLSIARPGGPANPRNRGWAGPVRLGRLTGMTRSTAGLAGFTGSLLRPGDPDYHSARRLWNGAIDRYPGLIARCRTAADVGLAIRFGVRHDLPIAVRGGGHSFSGLSMCEGGLVIDLSPMRSIAIDPRDRLAQVGPGVRWRQLDMAAEAVGLAVPGGEVSHTGVAGLTLGGGVGWLSRRYGLSCDNLVAAELVTADGDLLEVTEDTHPDLLWGLRGGGGNFGVVTRFTLRLNPIPVPMYAGMALYPLSAEPLSVFLDVARDAPDELGLNAALLTAPPAPFLPAEHHGKPLIALAACHTGDLAVGQALIHPLREVDSLLVDRFGPMPYTALQSMVDESARPGLSVYGLAEWLGPLDDAAVDRLVESAEQFTSPNSQLLLRITGGAIARVPEGATAFGFRDAAALLTVAAAWTDRSDSGVAHRNWAQNTWSALHPWSAGGGYVNQLGNEGGQRVRESYGEANWHRLVQLKRRFDPGNVFHLNQNIPPGQP
;
A
#
# COMPACT_ATOMS: atom_id res chain seq x y z
N MET A 1 -53.79 -46.68 30.56
CA MET A 1 -54.86 -45.66 30.68
C MET A 1 -54.50 -44.46 29.81
N SER A 2 -55.23 -44.29 28.70
CA SER A 2 -55.66 -43.06 27.98
C SER A 2 -54.75 -41.82 27.96
N ALA A 3 -54.29 -41.20 26.87
CA ALA A 3 -54.88 -40.81 25.56
C ALA A 3 -55.91 -39.65 25.62
N GLY A 4 -55.65 -38.62 24.79
CA GLY A 4 -56.61 -37.63 24.23
C GLY A 4 -56.42 -36.19 24.72
N ARG A 5 -56.68 -35.10 23.99
CA ARG A 5 -56.99 -34.79 22.57
C ARG A 5 -57.12 -33.25 22.50
N LEU A 6 -56.86 -32.64 21.33
CA LEU A 6 -57.11 -31.22 20.99
C LEU A 6 -58.60 -30.82 21.10
N PRO A 7 -58.91 -29.52 20.98
CA PRO A 7 -59.73 -29.13 19.81
C PRO A 7 -59.29 -27.86 19.08
N GLU A 8 -59.97 -27.65 17.96
CA GLU A 8 -59.66 -26.89 16.77
C GLU A 8 -60.71 -25.75 16.57
N ARG A 9 -60.40 -24.77 15.69
CA ARG A 9 -61.30 -23.87 14.89
C ARG A 9 -61.83 -22.56 15.48
N HIS A 10 -61.55 -21.43 14.81
CA HIS A 10 -62.42 -20.85 13.75
C HIS A 10 -61.83 -19.57 13.08
N ARG A 11 -61.81 -19.54 11.73
CA ARG A 11 -61.85 -18.36 10.80
C ARG A 11 -63.31 -17.86 10.69
N PRO A 12 -63.71 -16.69 10.08
CA PRO A 12 -63.21 -16.01 8.84
C PRO A 12 -63.42 -14.44 8.85
N PRO A 13 -63.56 -13.67 7.73
CA PRO A 13 -63.33 -13.91 6.29
C PRO A 13 -62.44 -12.84 5.58
N GLY A 14 -62.12 -13.11 4.31
CA GLY A 14 -61.41 -12.19 3.42
C GLY A 14 -62.28 -11.58 2.30
N ALA A 15 -61.69 -10.63 1.57
CA ALA A 15 -62.01 -10.18 0.20
C ALA A 15 -60.74 -9.44 -0.30
N ALA A 16 -59.97 -9.93 -1.29
CA ALA A 16 -60.20 -9.99 -2.74
C ALA A 16 -59.75 -8.72 -3.49
N GLY A 17 -58.79 -8.89 -4.42
CA GLY A 17 -58.36 -7.93 -5.48
C GLY A 17 -57.31 -6.92 -5.00
N GLU A 18 -56.18 -6.67 -5.65
CA GLU A 18 -55.87 -6.67 -7.07
C GLU A 18 -54.42 -7.10 -7.36
N ARG A 19 -54.21 -7.74 -8.51
CA ARG A 19 -52.89 -7.98 -9.10
C ARG A 19 -52.47 -6.73 -9.86
N GLY A 20 -51.38 -6.10 -9.45
CA GLY A 20 -50.71 -5.02 -10.17
C GLY A 20 -49.23 -5.36 -10.35
N GLN A 21 -48.90 -5.83 -11.55
CA GLN A 21 -47.65 -5.72 -12.31
C GLN A 21 -46.32 -5.60 -11.55
N GLY A 22 -45.43 -6.58 -11.80
CA GLY A 22 -44.09 -6.65 -11.24
C GLY A 22 -43.21 -5.46 -11.63
N GLU A 23 -42.61 -4.83 -10.63
CA GLU A 23 -41.47 -3.95 -10.80
C GLU A 23 -40.18 -4.77 -10.75
N ARG A 24 -39.45 -4.71 -11.85
CA ARG A 24 -38.10 -5.25 -11.99
C ARG A 24 -37.18 -4.58 -10.97
N VAL A 25 -36.51 -5.38 -10.15
CA VAL A 25 -35.32 -4.96 -9.39
C VAL A 25 -34.24 -4.54 -10.39
N VAL A 26 -34.00 -3.23 -10.48
CA VAL A 26 -32.90 -2.69 -11.29
C VAL A 26 -31.62 -2.78 -10.45
N ALA A 27 -30.80 -3.80 -10.70
CA ALA A 27 -29.40 -3.81 -10.29
C ALA A 27 -28.68 -2.70 -11.07
N ALA A 28 -28.34 -1.60 -10.40
CA ALA A 28 -27.56 -0.52 -11.00
C ALA A 28 -26.12 -0.99 -11.23
N ARG A 29 -25.82 -1.45 -12.45
CA ARG A 29 -24.45 -1.57 -12.97
C ARG A 29 -23.96 -0.15 -13.26
N LEU A 30 -23.09 0.40 -12.42
CA LEU A 30 -22.39 1.65 -12.74
C LEU A 30 -21.39 1.40 -13.89
N ASP A 31 -21.63 2.03 -15.04
CA ASP A 31 -20.68 2.12 -16.14
C ASP A 31 -19.63 3.20 -15.81
N LEU A 32 -18.40 2.76 -15.59
CA LEU A 32 -17.26 3.59 -15.18
C LEU A 32 -16.84 4.62 -16.25
N GLN A 33 -17.39 4.60 -17.46
CA GLN A 33 -17.04 5.57 -18.51
C GLN A 33 -17.77 6.93 -18.38
N GLN A 34 -18.90 7.01 -17.67
CA GLN A 34 -19.68 8.27 -17.57
C GLN A 34 -19.17 9.28 -16.51
N LEU A 35 -18.27 8.89 -15.61
CA LEU A 35 -17.80 9.75 -14.51
C LEU A 35 -16.61 10.67 -14.88
N ARG A 36 -16.15 10.65 -16.13
CA ARG A 36 -15.01 11.47 -16.58
C ARG A 36 -15.33 12.97 -16.68
N HIS A 37 -16.61 13.37 -16.64
CA HIS A 37 -17.07 14.76 -16.81
C HIS A 37 -17.31 15.56 -15.53
N VAL A 38 -17.16 14.96 -14.34
CA VAL A 38 -17.49 15.65 -13.06
C VAL A 38 -16.29 16.38 -12.45
N PHE A 39 -15.05 16.12 -12.91
CA PHE A 39 -13.83 16.67 -12.29
C PHE A 39 -13.31 18.00 -12.87
N GLU A 40 -13.98 18.62 -13.85
CA GLU A 40 -13.49 19.86 -14.49
C GLU A 40 -14.15 21.17 -14.03
N ARG A 41 -15.05 21.15 -13.03
CA ARG A 41 -15.69 22.40 -12.55
C ARG A 41 -15.91 22.43 -11.05
N GLN A 42 -14.86 22.63 -10.27
CA GLN A 42 -14.96 23.25 -8.94
C GLN A 42 -13.75 24.15 -8.67
N SER A 43 -13.77 25.34 -9.28
CA SER A 43 -12.97 26.48 -8.86
C SER A 43 -13.94 27.47 -8.22
N VAL A 44 -13.92 27.61 -6.90
CA VAL A 44 -14.68 28.64 -6.18
C VAL A 44 -13.83 29.91 -6.15
N PRO A 45 -14.31 31.09 -6.59
CA PRO A 45 -13.56 32.34 -6.47
C PRO A 45 -13.73 32.95 -5.08
N VAL A 46 -12.62 33.45 -4.53
CA VAL A 46 -12.58 34.28 -3.33
C VAL A 46 -12.85 35.74 -3.76
N GLU A 47 -13.97 36.32 -3.29
CA GLU A 47 -14.24 37.76 -3.45
C GLU A 47 -13.48 38.56 -2.38
N ALA A 48 -12.62 39.47 -2.82
CA ALA A 48 -11.97 40.46 -1.97
C ALA A 48 -12.86 41.72 -1.86
N ALA A 49 -13.17 42.11 -0.63
CA ALA A 49 -13.92 43.33 -0.32
C ALA A 49 -13.13 44.60 -0.71
N ARG A 50 -13.79 45.49 -1.44
CA ARG A 50 -13.30 46.83 -1.82
C ARG A 50 -13.44 47.80 -0.64
N GLY A 51 -12.33 48.38 -0.21
CA GLY A 51 -12.28 49.62 0.57
C GLY A 51 -11.94 50.80 -0.35
N GLN A 52 -12.84 51.78 -0.43
CA GLN A 52 -12.60 53.08 -1.05
C GLN A 52 -11.69 53.93 -0.16
N ASP A 53 -10.68 54.59 -0.72
CA ASP A 53 -10.56 56.04 -0.52
C ASP A 53 -9.71 56.73 -1.59
N ARG A 54 -10.13 57.94 -1.97
CA ARG A 54 -9.51 58.82 -2.98
C ARG A 54 -8.91 60.04 -2.27
N ARG A 55 -7.71 60.48 -2.72
CA ARG A 55 -7.23 61.88 -2.87
C ARG A 55 -5.74 61.79 -3.32
N GLY A 56 -5.35 62.18 -4.54
CA GLY A 56 -4.98 63.55 -4.99
C GLY A 56 -3.63 63.96 -4.35
N VAL A 57 -2.51 64.16 -5.07
CA VAL A 57 -2.14 65.40 -5.82
C VAL A 57 -0.86 65.18 -6.68
N ASP A 58 -0.82 65.95 -7.78
CA ASP A 58 0.16 66.26 -8.83
C ASP A 58 1.69 66.00 -8.72
N GLY A 59 2.26 65.54 -9.84
CA GLY A 59 3.04 66.38 -10.77
C GLY A 59 4.56 66.46 -10.62
N GLN A 60 5.32 65.91 -11.58
CA GLN A 60 6.22 66.64 -12.50
C GLN A 60 7.05 65.69 -13.40
N ARG A 61 7.31 66.15 -14.63
CA ARG A 61 7.99 65.47 -15.75
C ARG A 61 9.50 65.73 -15.78
N ALA A 62 10.27 64.69 -16.17
CA ALA A 62 11.34 64.53 -17.20
C ALA A 62 12.25 65.73 -17.61
N PRO A 63 13.49 65.56 -18.14
CA PRO A 63 13.93 64.60 -19.20
C PRO A 63 15.35 63.99 -18.98
N GLY A 64 15.96 63.11 -19.78
CA GLY A 64 15.76 62.50 -21.11
C GLY A 64 17.12 61.94 -21.59
N VAL A 65 17.15 61.36 -22.82
CA VAL A 65 18.36 60.99 -23.64
C VAL A 65 18.99 59.61 -23.31
N GLU A 66 19.28 58.66 -24.20
CA GLU A 66 19.11 58.45 -25.66
C GLU A 66 19.24 56.93 -25.96
N ARG A 67 18.80 56.53 -27.16
CA ARG A 67 18.91 55.19 -27.76
C ARG A 67 20.08 55.16 -28.74
N ASP A 68 20.70 53.99 -28.92
CA ASP A 68 21.20 53.40 -30.18
C ASP A 68 21.81 52.02 -29.81
N GLY A 69 21.88 50.95 -30.61
CA GLY A 69 21.56 50.71 -32.00
C GLY A 69 22.02 49.28 -32.34
N LEU A 70 21.26 48.63 -33.22
CA LEU A 70 21.36 47.30 -33.83
C LEU A 70 22.77 46.74 -34.17
N ALA A 71 22.93 45.41 -34.12
CA ALA A 71 23.37 44.60 -35.28
C ALA A 71 23.27 43.08 -35.02
N GLN A 72 22.64 42.39 -35.99
CA GLN A 72 22.65 40.93 -36.19
C GLN A 72 23.89 40.54 -37.00
N HIS A 73 24.40 39.29 -36.87
CA HIS A 73 24.76 38.47 -38.04
C HIS A 73 25.03 36.99 -37.68
N ARG A 74 24.76 36.14 -38.67
CA ARG A 74 24.64 34.68 -38.69
C ARG A 74 25.99 33.94 -38.85
N GLY A 75 26.04 32.72 -38.28
CA GLY A 75 26.38 31.46 -38.98
C GLY A 75 27.85 31.12 -39.29
N HIS A 76 28.31 29.93 -38.87
CA HIS A 76 28.61 28.80 -39.78
C HIS A 76 29.07 27.52 -39.04
N ARG A 77 28.80 26.40 -39.71
CA ARG A 77 29.04 24.98 -39.37
C ARG A 77 30.53 24.59 -39.30
N ALA A 78 30.78 23.63 -38.39
CA ALA A 78 31.56 22.39 -38.46
C ALA A 78 32.88 22.32 -39.26
N LEU A 79 33.90 21.69 -38.65
CA LEU A 79 34.60 20.51 -39.20
C LEU A 79 35.49 19.82 -38.16
N HIS A 80 35.68 18.51 -38.40
CA HIS A 80 36.44 17.51 -37.65
C HIS A 80 37.90 17.87 -37.32
N GLY A 81 38.39 17.29 -36.21
CA GLY A 81 39.81 17.12 -35.92
C GLY A 81 40.02 16.02 -34.89
N ASP A 82 40.42 14.84 -35.36
CA ASP A 82 40.83 13.66 -34.60
C ASP A 82 42.26 13.86 -34.05
N ARG A 83 42.54 13.45 -32.80
CA ARG A 83 43.89 13.21 -32.24
C ARG A 83 43.87 12.59 -30.83
N THR A 84 44.00 11.27 -30.81
CA THR A 84 44.87 10.45 -29.95
C THR A 84 45.31 10.94 -28.55
N GLY A 85 44.82 10.23 -27.52
CA GLY A 85 45.58 9.71 -26.38
C GLY A 85 45.91 10.66 -25.21
N HIS A 86 45.56 10.26 -23.98
CA HIS A 86 46.42 10.26 -22.77
C HIS A 86 45.64 9.68 -21.55
N GLY A 87 46.36 8.97 -20.68
CA GLY A 87 45.87 8.12 -19.58
C GLY A 87 45.41 8.86 -18.30
N PRO A 88 45.14 8.12 -17.21
CA PRO A 88 44.37 8.60 -16.07
C PRO A 88 45.16 9.57 -15.15
N ALA A 89 44.46 10.61 -14.70
CA ALA A 89 44.93 11.63 -13.77
C ALA A 89 45.20 11.04 -12.36
N ARG A 90 46.28 11.51 -11.72
CA ARG A 90 46.68 11.18 -10.35
C ARG A 90 46.22 12.27 -9.37
N MET A 91 45.77 11.86 -8.18
CA MET A 91 45.30 12.73 -7.10
C MET A 91 46.43 12.91 -6.06
N LEU A 92 46.72 14.16 -5.68
CA LEU A 92 47.68 14.54 -4.63
C LEU A 92 46.93 14.92 -3.34
N ASP A 93 47.56 14.77 -2.18
CA ASP A 93 47.01 15.27 -0.91
C ASP A 93 47.39 16.75 -0.64
N ALA A 94 46.80 17.32 0.42
CA ALA A 94 46.92 18.74 0.78
C ALA A 94 48.32 19.18 1.27
N ARG A 95 49.35 18.32 1.15
CA ARG A 95 50.75 18.71 1.37
C ARG A 95 51.69 18.27 0.24
N GLY A 96 51.15 17.82 -0.90
CA GLY A 96 51.91 17.63 -2.14
C GLY A 96 52.84 16.41 -2.17
N GLN A 97 52.55 15.35 -1.41
CA GLN A 97 53.32 14.09 -1.48
C GLN A 97 52.53 12.92 -2.08
N HIS A 98 53.26 12.01 -2.72
CA HIS A 98 52.73 10.80 -3.36
C HIS A 98 52.43 9.71 -2.32
N VAL A 99 51.22 9.13 -2.33
CA VAL A 99 50.84 8.02 -1.44
C VAL A 99 50.82 6.70 -2.23
N GLU A 100 51.71 5.77 -1.90
CA GLU A 100 51.69 4.37 -2.36
C GLU A 100 50.71 3.52 -1.54
N ARG A 101 49.98 2.62 -2.20
CA ARG A 101 49.08 1.64 -1.55
C ARG A 101 49.89 0.42 -1.07
N LEU A 102 49.86 0.15 0.23
CA LEU A 102 50.30 -1.12 0.82
C LEU A 102 49.13 -2.14 0.86
N PRO A 103 49.41 -3.45 0.69
CA PRO A 103 48.39 -4.51 0.69
C PRO A 103 48.09 -5.01 2.12
N LEU A 104 46.81 -5.19 2.45
CA LEU A 104 46.35 -5.81 3.70
C LEU A 104 46.09 -7.30 3.48
N HIS A 105 46.82 -8.15 4.21
CA HIS A 105 46.52 -9.58 4.41
C HIS A 105 45.40 -9.75 5.47
N PRO A 106 44.49 -10.73 5.31
CA PRO A 106 43.45 -11.00 6.30
C PRO A 106 43.94 -11.94 7.42
N LEU A 107 43.59 -11.59 8.66
CA LEU A 107 43.75 -12.41 9.87
C LEU A 107 42.69 -13.53 9.90
N SER A 108 43.13 -14.77 10.15
CA SER A 108 42.27 -15.93 10.34
C SER A 108 41.85 -16.05 11.81
N ILE A 109 40.56 -16.29 12.06
CA ILE A 109 40.05 -16.80 13.34
C ILE A 109 39.35 -18.14 13.05
N ALA A 110 39.83 -19.21 13.67
CA ALA A 110 39.34 -20.57 13.52
C ALA A 110 38.00 -20.81 14.25
N ARG A 111 37.13 -21.66 13.69
CA ARG A 111 35.96 -22.25 14.37
C ARG A 111 36.12 -23.78 14.43
N PRO A 112 35.72 -24.47 15.52
CA PRO A 112 35.82 -25.92 15.63
C PRO A 112 34.69 -26.62 14.86
N GLY A 113 35.02 -27.79 14.31
CA GLY A 113 34.18 -28.58 13.41
C GLY A 113 33.17 -29.50 14.11
N GLY A 114 32.05 -29.72 13.41
CA GLY A 114 31.05 -30.77 13.61
C GLY A 114 30.46 -31.16 12.24
N PRO A 115 29.95 -32.40 12.06
CA PRO A 115 29.94 -33.08 10.76
C PRO A 115 28.90 -32.55 9.77
N ALA A 116 29.30 -32.51 8.49
CA ALA A 116 28.52 -31.99 7.38
C ALA A 116 27.36 -32.90 6.97
N ASN A 117 26.16 -32.32 6.89
CA ASN A 117 24.96 -32.91 6.30
C ASN A 117 24.85 -32.50 4.81
N PRO A 118 24.86 -33.43 3.83
CA PRO A 118 25.03 -33.07 2.43
C PRO A 118 23.68 -32.87 1.71
N ARG A 119 22.85 -31.88 2.10
CA ARG A 119 21.67 -31.49 1.28
C ARG A 119 21.29 -30.00 1.25
N ASN A 120 22.08 -29.10 1.83
CA ASN A 120 21.86 -27.66 1.69
C ASN A 120 22.97 -27.00 0.86
N ARG A 121 22.81 -27.00 -0.47
CA ARG A 121 23.57 -26.09 -1.35
C ARG A 121 22.66 -24.94 -1.76
N GLY A 122 23.06 -23.75 -1.34
CA GLY A 122 22.52 -22.49 -1.83
C GLY A 122 22.61 -22.42 -3.35
N TRP A 123 21.56 -21.87 -3.95
CA TRP A 123 21.49 -21.62 -5.38
C TRP A 123 22.43 -20.46 -5.74
N ALA A 124 23.67 -20.84 -6.07
CA ALA A 124 24.60 -20.03 -6.86
C ALA A 124 25.27 -20.98 -7.85
N GLY A 125 24.49 -21.47 -8.82
CA GLY A 125 25.00 -22.12 -10.02
C GLY A 125 24.80 -21.18 -11.20
N PRO A 126 25.74 -21.11 -12.17
CA PRO A 126 25.51 -20.35 -13.40
C PRO A 126 24.32 -20.98 -14.12
N VAL A 127 23.23 -20.23 -14.21
CA VAL A 127 22.12 -20.56 -15.10
C VAL A 127 22.74 -20.66 -16.49
N ARG A 128 22.76 -21.87 -17.06
CA ARG A 128 23.14 -22.05 -18.47
C ARG A 128 22.22 -21.16 -19.30
N LEU A 129 22.79 -20.07 -19.81
CA LEU A 129 22.17 -19.10 -20.71
C LEU A 129 21.92 -19.68 -22.12
N GLY A 130 21.54 -20.97 -22.19
CA GLY A 130 21.42 -21.76 -23.42
C GLY A 130 20.06 -22.44 -23.60
N ARG A 131 19.03 -22.02 -22.85
CA ARG A 131 17.64 -22.53 -23.00
C ARG A 131 16.56 -21.43 -22.97
N LEU A 132 16.93 -20.19 -23.29
CA LEU A 132 16.00 -19.06 -23.38
C LEU A 132 15.58 -18.71 -24.82
N THR A 133 16.10 -19.41 -25.82
CA THR A 133 15.66 -19.31 -27.21
C THR A 133 14.78 -20.51 -27.55
N GLY A 134 13.46 -20.29 -27.61
CA GLY A 134 12.53 -21.26 -28.20
C GLY A 134 11.80 -22.18 -27.22
N MET A 135 11.10 -21.60 -26.24
CA MET A 135 10.02 -22.33 -25.56
C MET A 135 8.71 -21.58 -25.77
N THR A 136 8.14 -21.71 -26.96
CA THR A 136 6.68 -21.65 -27.14
C THR A 136 6.08 -22.79 -26.31
N ARG A 137 6.03 -22.63 -24.97
CA ARG A 137 5.29 -23.55 -24.12
C ARG A 137 3.86 -23.55 -24.64
N SER A 138 3.44 -24.70 -25.15
CA SER A 138 2.08 -24.90 -25.62
C SER A 138 1.14 -24.49 -24.49
N THR A 139 0.20 -23.61 -24.78
CA THR A 139 -0.93 -23.30 -23.87
C THR A 139 -1.97 -24.42 -23.87
N ALA A 140 -1.66 -25.58 -24.48
CA ALA A 140 -2.38 -26.82 -24.28
C ALA A 140 -2.48 -27.11 -22.78
N GLY A 141 -3.71 -27.10 -22.26
CA GLY A 141 -4.00 -27.17 -20.83
C GLY A 141 -4.80 -25.98 -20.29
N LEU A 142 -4.86 -24.87 -21.03
CA LEU A 142 -5.71 -23.70 -20.75
C LEU A 142 -6.96 -23.67 -21.67
N ALA A 143 -7.42 -24.84 -22.11
CA ALA A 143 -8.68 -24.94 -22.84
C ALA A 143 -9.84 -24.44 -21.97
N GLY A 144 -10.70 -23.58 -22.52
CA GLY A 144 -11.78 -22.95 -21.78
C GLY A 144 -11.38 -21.72 -20.95
N PHE A 145 -10.09 -21.34 -20.93
CA PHE A 145 -9.65 -20.07 -20.32
C PHE A 145 -10.25 -18.92 -21.11
N THR A 146 -11.03 -18.07 -20.43
CA THR A 146 -11.77 -16.99 -21.06
C THR A 146 -10.96 -15.70 -21.10
N GLY A 147 -10.07 -15.48 -20.13
CA GLY A 147 -9.21 -14.30 -20.05
C GLY A 147 -8.18 -14.17 -21.17
N SER A 148 -7.20 -13.27 -20.99
CA SER A 148 -6.09 -13.13 -21.94
C SER A 148 -4.79 -13.72 -21.39
N LEU A 149 -3.99 -14.27 -22.30
CA LEU A 149 -2.68 -14.83 -22.01
C LEU A 149 -1.62 -13.97 -22.69
N LEU A 150 -0.66 -13.45 -21.92
CA LEU A 150 0.42 -12.62 -22.44
C LEU A 150 1.77 -13.33 -22.28
N ARG A 151 2.56 -13.34 -23.36
CA ARG A 151 3.89 -13.93 -23.48
C ARG A 151 4.94 -12.85 -23.77
N PRO A 152 6.25 -13.13 -23.59
CA PRO A 152 7.34 -12.18 -23.83
C PRO A 152 7.48 -11.52 -25.22
N GLY A 153 6.59 -11.78 -26.18
CA GLY A 153 6.54 -11.08 -27.47
C GLY A 153 5.23 -10.30 -27.71
N ASP A 154 4.26 -10.38 -26.81
CA ASP A 154 2.96 -9.75 -27.00
C ASP A 154 3.04 -8.24 -26.70
N PRO A 155 2.32 -7.37 -27.44
CA PRO A 155 2.40 -5.91 -27.28
C PRO A 155 2.16 -5.42 -25.84
N ASP A 156 1.23 -6.07 -25.13
CA ASP A 156 0.82 -5.68 -23.77
C ASP A 156 1.69 -6.30 -22.66
N TYR A 157 2.63 -7.19 -23.00
CA TYR A 157 3.41 -7.92 -22.00
C TYR A 157 4.24 -7.00 -21.10
N HIS A 158 4.93 -6.02 -21.71
CA HIS A 158 5.81 -5.10 -20.97
C HIS A 158 5.04 -4.15 -20.04
N SER A 159 3.83 -3.75 -20.40
CA SER A 159 2.99 -2.94 -19.52
C SER A 159 2.39 -3.81 -18.41
N ALA A 160 1.92 -5.02 -18.74
CA ALA A 160 1.30 -5.96 -17.80
C ALA A 160 2.27 -6.50 -16.73
N ARG A 161 3.58 -6.54 -16.98
CA ARG A 161 4.56 -6.98 -15.97
C ARG A 161 5.02 -5.88 -15.02
N ARG A 162 4.77 -4.60 -15.31
CA ARG A 162 5.20 -3.50 -14.43
C ARG A 162 4.41 -3.51 -13.13
N LEU A 163 5.12 -3.39 -12.02
CA LEU A 163 4.55 -3.21 -10.68
C LEU A 163 4.56 -1.74 -10.27
N TRP A 164 3.93 -1.44 -9.14
CA TRP A 164 3.99 -0.14 -8.49
C TRP A 164 5.44 0.22 -8.10
N ASN A 165 6.16 -0.72 -7.47
CA ASN A 165 7.57 -0.54 -7.13
C ASN A 165 8.43 -0.65 -8.39
N GLY A 166 8.99 0.48 -8.81
CA GLY A 166 9.82 0.63 -10.00
C GLY A 166 11.19 -0.06 -9.93
N ALA A 167 11.64 -0.46 -8.74
CA ALA A 167 12.86 -1.23 -8.56
C ALA A 167 12.72 -2.70 -9.01
N ILE A 168 11.48 -3.18 -9.19
CA ILE A 168 11.20 -4.58 -9.54
C ILE A 168 11.04 -4.70 -11.06
N ASP A 169 12.00 -5.35 -11.71
CA ASP A 169 11.98 -5.66 -13.15
C ASP A 169 12.14 -7.17 -13.38
N ARG A 170 11.01 -7.91 -13.38
CA ARG A 170 10.97 -9.36 -13.60
C ARG A 170 10.27 -9.71 -14.92
N TYR A 171 10.63 -10.85 -15.51
CA TYR A 171 10.12 -11.34 -16.80
C TYR A 171 9.41 -12.71 -16.63
N PRO A 172 8.09 -12.72 -16.36
CA PRO A 172 7.34 -13.98 -16.27
C PRO A 172 7.27 -14.71 -17.62
N GLY A 173 7.27 -16.04 -17.58
CA GLY A 173 7.10 -16.85 -18.79
C GLY A 173 5.69 -16.77 -19.38
N LEU A 174 4.68 -16.49 -18.53
CA LEU A 174 3.29 -16.32 -18.93
C LEU A 174 2.57 -15.40 -17.93
N ILE A 175 1.73 -14.48 -18.42
CA ILE A 175 0.78 -13.71 -17.61
C ILE A 175 -0.63 -14.14 -18.01
N ALA A 176 -1.35 -14.77 -17.08
CA ALA A 176 -2.75 -15.17 -17.24
C ALA A 176 -3.68 -14.14 -16.61
N ARG A 177 -4.26 -13.26 -17.44
CA ARG A 177 -5.19 -12.21 -17.02
C ARG A 177 -6.58 -12.80 -16.89
N CYS A 178 -6.91 -13.25 -15.69
CA CYS A 178 -8.12 -14.00 -15.40
C CYS A 178 -9.35 -13.08 -15.36
N ARG A 179 -10.51 -13.58 -15.80
CA ARG A 179 -11.79 -12.87 -15.72
C ARG A 179 -12.80 -13.56 -14.80
N THR A 180 -12.58 -14.82 -14.47
CA THR A 180 -13.48 -15.66 -13.66
C THR A 180 -12.70 -16.53 -12.69
N ALA A 181 -13.37 -17.10 -11.69
CA ALA A 181 -12.74 -18.08 -10.81
C ALA A 181 -12.32 -19.37 -11.56
N ALA A 182 -13.05 -19.74 -12.61
CA ALA A 182 -12.68 -20.86 -13.47
C ALA A 182 -11.36 -20.62 -14.21
N ASP A 183 -11.13 -19.40 -14.70
CA ASP A 183 -9.83 -19.00 -15.30
C ASP A 183 -8.69 -19.16 -14.28
N VAL A 184 -8.92 -18.74 -13.04
CA VAL A 184 -7.94 -18.86 -11.95
C VAL A 184 -7.62 -20.34 -11.66
N GLY A 185 -8.64 -21.19 -11.53
CA GLY A 185 -8.43 -22.63 -11.33
C GLY A 185 -7.69 -23.31 -12.48
N LEU A 186 -7.99 -22.93 -13.73
CA LEU A 186 -7.25 -23.42 -14.90
C LEU A 186 -5.78 -22.96 -14.87
N ALA A 187 -5.53 -21.69 -14.53
CA ALA A 187 -4.18 -21.15 -14.42
C ALA A 187 -3.36 -21.83 -13.32
N ILE A 188 -3.95 -22.07 -12.14
CA ILE A 188 -3.29 -22.78 -11.04
C ILE A 188 -2.92 -24.20 -11.47
N ARG A 189 -3.88 -24.97 -12.00
CA ARG A 189 -3.62 -26.34 -12.47
C ARG A 189 -2.55 -26.38 -13.57
N PHE A 190 -2.53 -25.39 -14.45
CA PHE A 190 -1.48 -25.26 -15.45
C PHE A 190 -0.12 -25.00 -14.80
N GLY A 191 -0.04 -24.05 -13.87
CA GLY A 191 1.19 -23.74 -13.13
C GLY A 191 1.75 -24.94 -12.38
N VAL A 192 0.90 -25.65 -11.63
CA VAL A 192 1.27 -26.85 -10.86
C VAL A 192 1.72 -27.98 -11.78
N ARG A 193 0.96 -28.30 -12.85
CA ARG A 193 1.33 -29.37 -13.80
C ARG A 193 2.68 -29.13 -14.48
N HIS A 194 3.04 -27.87 -14.69
CA HIS A 194 4.27 -27.49 -15.37
C HIS A 194 5.39 -27.04 -14.42
N ASP A 195 5.23 -27.24 -13.11
CA ASP A 195 6.20 -26.88 -12.08
C ASP A 195 6.67 -25.41 -12.20
N LEU A 196 5.70 -24.50 -12.37
CA LEU A 196 5.96 -23.08 -12.51
C LEU A 196 5.83 -22.37 -11.16
N PRO A 197 6.77 -21.48 -10.79
CA PRO A 197 6.54 -20.51 -9.74
C PRO A 197 5.28 -19.69 -10.07
N ILE A 198 4.35 -19.60 -9.12
CA ILE A 198 3.07 -18.88 -9.30
C ILE A 198 3.10 -17.58 -8.50
N ALA A 199 3.05 -16.45 -9.19
CA ALA A 199 2.81 -15.14 -8.60
C ALA A 199 1.34 -14.76 -8.77
N VAL A 200 0.72 -14.21 -7.73
CA VAL A 200 -0.67 -13.75 -7.77
C VAL A 200 -0.70 -12.23 -7.68
N ARG A 201 -1.39 -11.57 -8.61
CA ARG A 201 -1.45 -10.11 -8.69
C ARG A 201 -2.89 -9.62 -8.59
N GLY A 202 -3.22 -8.98 -7.46
CA GLY A 202 -4.34 -8.05 -7.36
C GLY A 202 -3.89 -6.64 -7.75
N GLY A 203 -3.50 -5.83 -6.76
CA GLY A 203 -3.08 -4.45 -6.97
C GLY A 203 -1.66 -4.24 -7.52
N GLY A 204 -0.75 -5.19 -7.27
CA GLY A 204 0.67 -5.03 -7.64
C GLY A 204 1.45 -4.03 -6.77
N HIS A 205 1.05 -3.87 -5.51
CA HIS A 205 1.60 -2.93 -4.53
C HIS A 205 2.63 -3.53 -3.55
N SER A 206 2.96 -4.82 -3.68
CA SER A 206 3.93 -5.47 -2.79
C SER A 206 5.27 -4.72 -2.83
N PHE A 207 5.76 -4.30 -1.66
CA PHE A 207 7.05 -3.63 -1.51
C PHE A 207 8.19 -4.49 -2.06
N SER A 208 8.18 -5.79 -1.75
CA SER A 208 9.15 -6.79 -2.22
C SER A 208 8.86 -7.36 -3.62
N GLY A 209 7.82 -6.87 -4.30
CA GLY A 209 7.51 -7.26 -5.68
C GLY A 209 6.98 -8.69 -5.84
N LEU A 210 6.37 -9.26 -4.80
CA LEU A 210 5.96 -10.67 -4.74
C LEU A 210 4.81 -11.02 -5.68
N SER A 211 4.10 -10.01 -6.20
CA SER A 211 3.06 -10.17 -7.23
C SER A 211 3.61 -10.33 -8.66
N MET A 212 4.90 -10.61 -8.82
CA MET A 212 5.57 -10.86 -10.10
C MET A 212 6.69 -11.89 -9.91
N CYS A 213 6.96 -12.71 -10.92
CA CYS A 213 7.99 -13.76 -10.89
C CYS A 213 8.87 -13.73 -12.13
N GLU A 214 10.06 -14.33 -12.03
CA GLU A 214 10.96 -14.58 -13.15
C GLU A 214 10.67 -15.96 -13.75
N GLY A 215 10.44 -16.04 -15.07
CA GLY A 215 10.23 -17.30 -15.80
C GLY A 215 8.98 -18.13 -15.44
N GLY A 216 8.23 -17.73 -14.41
CA GLY A 216 7.05 -18.42 -13.89
C GLY A 216 5.72 -17.97 -14.52
N LEU A 217 4.63 -18.27 -13.82
CA LEU A 217 3.26 -17.89 -14.16
C LEU A 217 2.79 -16.74 -13.25
N VAL A 218 2.26 -15.68 -13.86
CA VAL A 218 1.53 -14.65 -13.13
C VAL A 218 0.03 -14.85 -13.33
N ILE A 219 -0.69 -15.09 -12.25
CA ILE A 219 -2.16 -15.02 -12.21
C ILE A 219 -2.52 -13.56 -11.95
N ASP A 220 -2.85 -12.83 -13.02
CA ASP A 220 -3.24 -11.43 -12.97
C ASP A 220 -4.76 -11.30 -12.82
N LEU A 221 -5.19 -10.85 -11.65
CA LEU A 221 -6.58 -10.67 -11.27
C LEU A 221 -7.07 -9.24 -11.56
N SER A 222 -6.21 -8.38 -12.10
CA SER A 222 -6.55 -6.99 -12.41
C SER A 222 -7.80 -6.78 -13.28
N PRO A 223 -8.25 -7.73 -14.14
CA PRO A 223 -9.53 -7.60 -14.86
C PRO A 223 -10.77 -7.86 -13.99
N MET A 224 -10.66 -8.56 -12.85
CA MET A 224 -11.79 -8.96 -11.99
C MET A 224 -12.18 -7.81 -11.05
N ARG A 225 -12.85 -6.79 -11.59
CA ARG A 225 -13.17 -5.52 -10.89
C ARG A 225 -14.65 -5.31 -10.53
N SER A 226 -15.40 -6.39 -10.30
CA SER A 226 -16.80 -6.28 -9.90
C SER A 226 -16.93 -5.68 -8.49
N ILE A 227 -17.92 -4.81 -8.31
CA ILE A 227 -18.33 -4.27 -7.00
C ILE A 227 -19.85 -4.34 -6.97
N ALA A 228 -20.41 -4.95 -5.93
CA ALA A 228 -21.84 -4.90 -5.63
C ALA A 228 -22.01 -4.54 -4.15
N ILE A 229 -22.83 -3.54 -3.86
CA ILE A 229 -23.07 -3.03 -2.50
C ILE A 229 -24.53 -3.27 -2.13
N ASP A 230 -24.73 -3.93 -0.99
CA ASP A 230 -26.00 -3.96 -0.29
C ASP A 230 -25.95 -2.93 0.85
N PRO A 231 -26.63 -1.77 0.72
CA PRO A 231 -26.63 -0.75 1.76
C PRO A 231 -27.51 -1.13 2.97
N ARG A 232 -28.44 -2.08 2.82
CA ARG A 232 -29.32 -2.52 3.92
C ARG A 232 -28.56 -3.44 4.87
N ASP A 233 -27.91 -4.46 4.32
CA ASP A 233 -27.10 -5.41 5.08
C ASP A 233 -25.68 -4.88 5.35
N ARG A 234 -25.31 -3.78 4.68
CA ARG A 234 -23.98 -3.14 4.73
C ARG A 234 -22.88 -4.13 4.37
N LEU A 235 -23.06 -4.80 3.24
CA LEU A 235 -22.09 -5.74 2.69
C LEU A 235 -21.68 -5.31 1.29
N ALA A 236 -20.40 -5.45 0.98
CA ALA A 236 -19.85 -5.27 -0.36
C ALA A 236 -19.28 -6.59 -0.88
N GLN A 237 -19.73 -7.05 -2.04
CA GLN A 237 -19.07 -8.11 -2.80
C GLN A 237 -18.08 -7.47 -3.78
N VAL A 238 -16.79 -7.79 -3.63
CA VAL A 238 -15.68 -7.09 -4.29
C VAL A 238 -14.77 -8.09 -4.99
N GLY A 239 -14.48 -7.83 -6.26
CA GLY A 239 -13.52 -8.61 -7.04
C GLY A 239 -12.06 -8.30 -6.66
N PRO A 240 -11.13 -9.26 -6.80
CA PRO A 240 -9.74 -9.10 -6.35
C PRO A 240 -8.93 -8.06 -7.13
N GLY A 241 -9.39 -7.67 -8.32
CA GLY A 241 -8.76 -6.64 -9.16
C GLY A 241 -9.15 -5.21 -8.79
N VAL A 242 -10.12 -5.02 -7.89
CA VAL A 242 -10.62 -3.71 -7.48
C VAL A 242 -9.53 -2.92 -6.76
N ARG A 243 -9.46 -1.61 -7.08
CA ARG A 243 -8.64 -0.64 -6.34
C ARG A 243 -9.45 0.05 -5.27
N TRP A 244 -8.77 0.48 -4.21
CA TRP A 244 -9.41 1.07 -3.04
C TRP A 244 -10.29 2.27 -3.42
N ARG A 245 -9.81 3.16 -4.29
CA ARG A 245 -10.57 4.31 -4.81
C ARG A 245 -11.92 3.93 -5.42
N GLN A 246 -12.00 2.76 -6.09
CA GLN A 246 -13.22 2.33 -6.74
C GLN A 246 -14.25 1.83 -5.71
N LEU A 247 -13.77 1.17 -4.66
CA LEU A 247 -14.60 0.73 -3.55
C LEU A 247 -15.08 1.93 -2.72
N ASP A 248 -14.18 2.86 -2.40
CA ASP A 248 -14.50 4.08 -1.65
C ASP A 248 -15.56 4.92 -2.39
N MET A 249 -15.39 5.14 -3.70
CA MET A 249 -16.38 5.86 -4.52
C MET A 249 -17.76 5.19 -4.50
N ALA A 250 -17.81 3.86 -4.59
CA ALA A 250 -19.07 3.12 -4.61
C ALA A 250 -19.76 3.12 -3.23
N ALA A 251 -18.98 3.01 -2.15
CA ALA A 251 -19.49 2.97 -0.79
C ALA A 251 -19.89 4.35 -0.26
N GLU A 252 -19.08 5.38 -0.51
CA GLU A 252 -19.36 6.75 -0.05
C GLU A 252 -20.67 7.29 -0.65
N ALA A 253 -20.99 6.88 -1.89
CA ALA A 253 -22.26 7.24 -2.55
C ALA A 253 -23.52 6.82 -1.78
N VAL A 254 -23.39 5.87 -0.83
CA VAL A 254 -24.47 5.42 0.06
C VAL A 254 -24.14 5.67 1.54
N GLY A 255 -23.18 6.56 1.84
CA GLY A 255 -22.82 6.95 3.20
C GLY A 255 -22.04 5.88 3.98
N LEU A 256 -21.35 4.98 3.27
CA LEU A 256 -20.64 3.84 3.85
C LEU A 256 -19.16 3.81 3.43
N ALA A 257 -18.33 3.05 4.15
CA ALA A 257 -16.94 2.76 3.79
C ALA A 257 -16.44 1.43 4.40
N VAL A 258 -15.37 0.86 3.85
CA VAL A 258 -14.59 -0.20 4.50
C VAL A 258 -13.26 0.40 4.96
N PRO A 259 -12.76 0.10 6.18
CA PRO A 259 -11.41 0.46 6.56
C PRO A 259 -10.40 -0.09 5.56
N GLY A 260 -9.47 0.76 5.12
CA GLY A 260 -8.47 0.46 4.10
C GLY A 260 -7.14 1.12 4.37
N GLY A 261 -6.24 1.06 3.38
CA GLY A 261 -5.02 1.85 3.38
C GLY A 261 -5.23 3.27 2.87
N GLU A 262 -4.25 4.15 3.10
CA GLU A 262 -4.37 5.59 2.81
C GLU A 262 -4.12 5.96 1.34
N VAL A 263 -3.66 5.01 0.51
CA VAL A 263 -3.32 5.23 -0.91
C VAL A 263 -4.39 4.61 -1.80
N SER A 264 -5.08 5.43 -2.57
CA SER A 264 -6.33 5.10 -3.27
C SER A 264 -6.15 4.07 -4.37
N HIS A 265 -4.99 4.01 -5.01
CA HIS A 265 -4.71 3.05 -6.08
C HIS A 265 -4.23 1.67 -5.57
N THR A 266 -4.15 1.47 -4.25
CA THR A 266 -3.85 0.16 -3.65
C THR A 266 -4.93 -0.86 -4.01
N GLY A 267 -4.54 -2.13 -4.21
CA GLY A 267 -5.50 -3.19 -4.53
C GLY A 267 -6.18 -3.76 -3.29
N VAL A 268 -7.49 -4.03 -3.39
CA VAL A 268 -8.30 -4.52 -2.26
C VAL A 268 -7.81 -5.86 -1.72
N ALA A 269 -7.50 -6.80 -2.63
CA ALA A 269 -7.19 -8.17 -2.26
C ALA A 269 -5.97 -8.30 -1.34
N GLY A 270 -4.80 -7.82 -1.79
CA GLY A 270 -3.56 -7.97 -1.02
C GLY A 270 -3.62 -7.23 0.31
N LEU A 271 -4.19 -6.02 0.31
CA LEU A 271 -4.30 -5.20 1.52
C LEU A 271 -5.16 -5.90 2.58
N THR A 272 -6.34 -6.39 2.19
CA THR A 272 -7.26 -7.09 3.10
C THR A 272 -6.64 -8.38 3.63
N LEU A 273 -6.01 -9.19 2.78
CA LEU A 273 -5.47 -10.49 3.19
C LEU A 273 -4.30 -10.39 4.17
N GLY A 274 -3.55 -9.29 4.16
CA GLY A 274 -2.47 -9.05 5.12
C GLY A 274 -2.87 -8.25 6.36
N GLY A 275 -4.11 -7.76 6.44
CA GLY A 275 -4.58 -6.90 7.55
C GLY A 275 -5.38 -5.71 7.03
N GLY A 276 -4.68 -4.62 6.72
CA GLY A 276 -5.25 -3.39 6.19
C GLY A 276 -5.43 -2.33 7.26
N VAL A 277 -4.51 -1.38 7.30
CA VAL A 277 -4.42 -0.29 8.28
C VAL A 277 -4.53 1.05 7.55
N GLY A 278 -5.31 1.97 8.08
CA GLY A 278 -5.39 3.35 7.60
C GLY A 278 -6.39 4.19 8.42
N TRP A 279 -6.95 5.24 7.81
CA TRP A 279 -7.68 6.30 8.51
C TRP A 279 -8.80 5.83 9.43
N LEU A 280 -9.58 4.85 8.98
CA LEU A 280 -10.78 4.38 9.68
C LEU A 280 -10.50 3.25 10.67
N SER A 281 -9.26 2.75 10.75
CA SER A 281 -8.96 1.51 11.45
C SER A 281 -9.17 1.61 12.96
N ARG A 282 -8.88 2.76 13.56
CA ARG A 282 -9.14 3.00 15.00
C ARG A 282 -10.62 2.89 15.36
N ARG A 283 -11.54 3.27 14.47
CA ARG A 283 -12.99 3.17 14.73
C ARG A 283 -13.59 1.81 14.38
N TYR A 284 -13.17 1.25 13.25
CA TYR A 284 -13.88 0.11 12.63
C TYR A 284 -13.03 -1.15 12.47
N GLY A 285 -11.82 -1.16 13.06
CA GLY A 285 -10.88 -2.27 12.94
C GLY A 285 -10.18 -2.30 11.58
N LEU A 286 -9.43 -3.36 11.34
CA LEU A 286 -8.66 -3.56 10.12
C LEU A 286 -9.56 -3.91 8.93
N SER A 287 -9.05 -3.83 7.70
CA SER A 287 -9.78 -4.35 6.54
C SER A 287 -10.13 -5.84 6.71
N CYS A 288 -9.20 -6.63 7.27
CA CYS A 288 -9.39 -8.05 7.54
C CYS A 288 -10.45 -8.31 8.62
N ASP A 289 -10.63 -7.42 9.59
CA ASP A 289 -11.70 -7.53 10.61
C ASP A 289 -13.09 -7.39 9.97
N ASN A 290 -13.14 -6.72 8.82
CA ASN A 290 -14.36 -6.52 8.04
C ASN A 290 -14.56 -7.59 6.95
N LEU A 291 -13.65 -8.57 6.78
CA LEU A 291 -13.82 -9.67 5.83
C LEU A 291 -14.78 -10.72 6.39
N VAL A 292 -16.03 -10.78 5.89
CA VAL A 292 -17.04 -11.70 6.41
C VAL A 292 -17.10 -13.04 5.67
N ALA A 293 -16.74 -13.06 4.39
CA ALA A 293 -16.69 -14.27 3.56
C ALA A 293 -15.77 -14.07 2.36
N ALA A 294 -15.34 -15.19 1.75
CA ALA A 294 -14.53 -15.18 0.54
C ALA A 294 -14.89 -16.36 -0.39
N GLU A 295 -14.85 -16.12 -1.70
CA GLU A 295 -14.73 -17.20 -2.68
C GLU A 295 -13.25 -17.41 -2.97
N LEU A 296 -12.75 -18.63 -2.80
CA LEU A 296 -11.32 -18.95 -2.89
C LEU A 296 -11.08 -20.14 -3.82
N VAL A 297 -10.05 -20.04 -4.67
CA VAL A 297 -9.54 -21.15 -5.46
C VAL A 297 -8.30 -21.75 -4.81
N THR A 298 -8.33 -23.05 -4.50
CA THR A 298 -7.26 -23.78 -3.79
C THR A 298 -6.06 -24.09 -4.69
N ALA A 299 -5.01 -24.68 -4.11
CA ALA A 299 -3.83 -25.15 -4.84
C ALA A 299 -4.15 -26.23 -5.89
N ASP A 300 -5.23 -27.00 -5.70
CA ASP A 300 -5.72 -27.99 -6.67
C ASP A 300 -6.58 -27.36 -7.79
N GLY A 301 -6.90 -26.06 -7.65
CA GLY A 301 -7.73 -25.30 -8.57
C GLY A 301 -9.23 -25.45 -8.32
N ASP A 302 -9.63 -25.95 -7.14
CA ASP A 302 -11.02 -26.13 -6.74
C ASP A 302 -11.58 -24.87 -6.08
N LEU A 303 -12.88 -24.61 -6.29
CA LEU A 303 -13.56 -23.44 -5.75
C LEU A 303 -14.18 -23.75 -4.39
N LEU A 304 -13.91 -22.90 -3.39
CA LEU A 304 -14.48 -22.96 -2.05
C LEU A 304 -15.25 -21.68 -1.73
N GLU A 305 -16.37 -21.82 -1.04
CA GLU A 305 -17.03 -20.72 -0.34
C GLU A 305 -16.58 -20.73 1.12
N VAL A 306 -15.84 -19.70 1.52
CA VAL A 306 -15.21 -19.58 2.84
C VAL A 306 -16.02 -18.63 3.71
N THR A 307 -16.75 -19.19 4.67
CA THR A 307 -17.53 -18.46 5.68
C THR A 307 -17.21 -18.97 7.09
N GLU A 308 -17.79 -18.36 8.11
CA GLU A 308 -17.73 -18.87 9.49
C GLU A 308 -18.39 -20.25 9.65
N ASP A 309 -19.36 -20.59 8.81
CA ASP A 309 -20.11 -21.85 8.87
C ASP A 309 -19.45 -22.99 8.06
N THR A 310 -18.70 -22.68 7.00
CA THR A 310 -18.13 -23.68 6.09
C THR A 310 -16.65 -23.95 6.32
N HIS A 311 -15.84 -22.90 6.43
CA HIS A 311 -14.38 -22.98 6.55
C HIS A 311 -13.85 -21.90 7.52
N PRO A 312 -14.26 -21.94 8.81
CA PRO A 312 -13.91 -20.90 9.78
C PRO A 312 -12.40 -20.77 10.02
N ASP A 313 -11.65 -21.88 9.94
CA ASP A 313 -10.20 -21.90 10.07
C ASP A 313 -9.50 -21.21 8.89
N LEU A 314 -10.00 -21.42 7.67
CA LEU A 314 -9.51 -20.73 6.49
C LEU A 314 -9.90 -19.25 6.50
N LEU A 315 -11.12 -18.89 6.91
CA LEU A 315 -11.52 -17.50 7.05
C LEU A 315 -10.61 -16.77 8.04
N TRP A 316 -10.33 -17.38 9.19
CA TRP A 316 -9.35 -16.89 10.17
C TRP A 316 -7.98 -16.63 9.53
N GLY A 317 -7.49 -17.57 8.71
CA GLY A 317 -6.21 -17.47 8.00
C GLY A 317 -6.18 -16.37 6.94
N LEU A 318 -7.29 -16.17 6.20
CA LEU A 318 -7.42 -15.07 5.23
C LEU A 318 -7.47 -13.70 5.90
N ARG A 319 -7.86 -13.63 7.19
CA ARG A 319 -7.81 -12.40 7.98
C ARG A 319 -6.41 -12.10 8.54
N GLY A 320 -5.40 -12.03 7.66
CA GLY A 320 -4.03 -11.59 8.02
C GLY A 320 -2.89 -12.47 7.50
N GLY A 321 -3.15 -13.72 7.12
CA GLY A 321 -2.14 -14.67 6.64
C GLY A 321 -1.73 -14.51 5.16
N GLY A 322 -2.19 -13.46 4.49
CA GLY A 322 -1.85 -13.17 3.10
C GLY A 322 -2.43 -14.17 2.10
N GLY A 323 -1.81 -14.26 0.92
CA GLY A 323 -2.21 -15.17 -0.15
C GLY A 323 -1.66 -16.60 -0.02
N ASN A 324 -1.44 -17.09 1.20
CA ASN A 324 -0.77 -18.37 1.46
C ASN A 324 -1.64 -19.60 1.16
N PHE A 325 -2.96 -19.47 1.15
CA PHE A 325 -3.89 -20.61 1.19
C PHE A 325 -4.68 -20.81 -0.10
N GLY A 326 -4.52 -19.91 -1.08
CA GLY A 326 -5.30 -19.90 -2.30
C GLY A 326 -5.42 -18.52 -2.93
N VAL A 327 -6.18 -18.45 -4.01
CA VAL A 327 -6.48 -17.21 -4.73
C VAL A 327 -7.93 -16.82 -4.46
N VAL A 328 -8.14 -15.74 -3.70
CA VAL A 328 -9.48 -15.20 -3.47
C VAL A 328 -9.99 -14.51 -4.73
N THR A 329 -11.17 -14.93 -5.21
CA THR A 329 -11.83 -14.46 -6.43
C THR A 329 -13.05 -13.58 -6.16
N ARG A 330 -13.57 -13.60 -4.91
CA ARG A 330 -14.57 -12.65 -4.40
C ARG A 330 -14.35 -12.42 -2.92
N PHE A 331 -14.38 -11.17 -2.49
CA PHE A 331 -14.39 -10.76 -1.09
C PHE A 331 -15.79 -10.29 -0.72
N THR A 332 -16.29 -10.68 0.44
CA THR A 332 -17.47 -10.07 1.04
C THR A 332 -17.00 -9.26 2.25
N LEU A 333 -17.13 -7.93 2.17
CA LEU A 333 -16.63 -6.98 3.17
C LEU A 333 -17.81 -6.31 3.87
N ARG A 334 -17.70 -6.14 5.18
CA ARG A 334 -18.61 -5.32 5.98
C ARG A 334 -18.32 -3.84 5.74
N LEU A 335 -19.38 -3.09 5.50
CA LEU A 335 -19.37 -1.65 5.31
C LEU A 335 -19.80 -0.96 6.61
N ASN A 336 -19.19 0.19 6.88
CA ASN A 336 -19.37 0.97 8.10
C ASN A 336 -19.86 2.39 7.76
N PRO A 337 -20.75 2.98 8.56
CA PRO A 337 -21.26 4.32 8.29
C PRO A 337 -20.17 5.38 8.41
N ILE A 338 -20.17 6.36 7.52
CA ILE A 338 -19.30 7.53 7.60
C ILE A 338 -20.10 8.80 7.34
N PRO A 339 -19.74 9.94 7.97
CA PRO A 339 -20.33 11.22 7.62
C PRO A 339 -19.80 11.66 6.25
N VAL A 340 -20.66 12.30 5.45
CA VAL A 340 -20.29 12.88 4.16
C VAL A 340 -20.80 14.33 4.17
N PRO A 341 -19.94 15.34 4.40
CA PRO A 341 -18.48 15.27 4.52
C PRO A 341 -17.98 14.80 5.91
N MET A 342 -16.72 14.34 5.96
CA MET A 342 -15.96 14.11 7.20
C MET A 342 -15.19 15.37 7.60
N TYR A 343 -14.80 15.51 8.87
CA TYR A 343 -13.80 16.51 9.25
C TYR A 343 -12.41 15.89 9.10
N ALA A 344 -11.59 16.38 8.19
CA ALA A 344 -10.28 15.78 7.89
C ALA A 344 -9.29 16.80 7.30
N GLY A 345 -8.02 16.41 7.24
CA GLY A 345 -6.99 17.19 6.56
C GLY A 345 -5.60 16.91 7.11
N MET A 346 -4.70 17.85 6.88
CA MET A 346 -3.35 17.82 7.42
C MET A 346 -2.85 19.23 7.76
N ALA A 347 -1.90 19.29 8.68
CA ALA A 347 -1.09 20.45 8.97
C ALA A 347 0.39 20.16 8.69
N LEU A 348 1.13 21.17 8.23
CA LEU A 348 2.57 21.05 7.90
C LEU A 348 3.41 21.97 8.79
N TYR A 349 4.56 21.46 9.23
CA TYR A 349 5.49 22.14 10.14
C TYR A 349 6.92 21.95 9.65
N PRO A 350 7.86 22.87 9.96
CA PRO A 350 9.28 22.58 9.83
C PRO A 350 9.64 21.33 10.65
N LEU A 351 10.69 20.63 10.23
CA LEU A 351 11.17 19.48 10.97
C LEU A 351 11.66 19.91 12.37
N SER A 352 10.96 19.48 13.42
CA SER A 352 11.27 19.74 14.83
C SER A 352 10.50 18.77 15.73
N ALA A 353 10.93 18.61 16.99
CA ALA A 353 10.30 17.67 17.93
C ALA A 353 8.88 18.12 18.34
N GLU A 354 8.69 19.41 18.62
CA GLU A 354 7.47 19.97 19.23
C GLU A 354 6.16 19.56 18.52
N PRO A 355 5.99 19.75 17.19
CA PRO A 355 4.74 19.35 16.53
C PRO A 355 4.44 17.85 16.69
N LEU A 356 5.48 17.01 16.64
CA LEU A 356 5.31 15.56 16.77
C LEU A 356 4.97 15.16 18.21
N SER A 357 5.57 15.80 19.22
CA SER A 357 5.21 15.59 20.63
C SER A 357 3.75 15.99 20.90
N VAL A 358 3.31 17.16 20.43
CA VAL A 358 1.89 17.59 20.55
C VAL A 358 0.96 16.61 19.86
N PHE A 359 1.33 16.12 18.66
CA PHE A 359 0.56 15.08 17.97
C PHE A 359 0.42 13.79 18.78
N LEU A 360 1.50 13.32 19.41
CA LEU A 360 1.48 12.11 20.23
C LEU A 360 0.65 12.30 21.50
N ASP A 361 0.64 13.50 22.09
CA ASP A 361 -0.24 13.81 23.22
C ASP A 361 -1.72 13.82 22.80
N VAL A 362 -2.06 14.44 21.66
CA VAL A 362 -3.42 14.34 21.08
C VAL A 362 -3.80 12.89 20.82
N ALA A 363 -2.88 12.08 20.29
CA ALA A 363 -3.10 10.68 19.97
C ALA A 363 -3.33 9.80 21.20
N ARG A 364 -2.66 10.10 22.33
CA ARG A 364 -2.76 9.34 23.58
C ARG A 364 -4.19 9.33 24.12
N ASP A 365 -4.86 10.48 24.09
CA ASP A 365 -6.19 10.68 24.65
C ASP A 365 -7.31 10.67 23.58
N ALA A 366 -6.95 10.39 22.32
CA ALA A 366 -7.87 10.45 21.21
C ALA A 366 -8.99 9.40 21.32
N PRO A 367 -10.26 9.78 21.05
CA PRO A 367 -11.33 8.81 20.88
C PRO A 367 -11.12 7.96 19.62
N ASP A 368 -11.85 6.85 19.52
CA ASP A 368 -11.74 5.93 18.38
C ASP A 368 -12.15 6.58 17.05
N GLU A 369 -13.05 7.56 17.11
CA GLU A 369 -13.54 8.31 15.97
C GLU A 369 -12.47 9.13 15.28
N LEU A 370 -11.37 9.43 15.96
CA LEU A 370 -10.25 10.20 15.46
C LEU A 370 -9.14 9.27 14.97
N GLY A 371 -8.99 9.17 13.65
CA GLY A 371 -7.85 8.56 12.99
C GLY A 371 -6.70 9.57 12.87
N LEU A 372 -5.47 9.15 13.18
CA LEU A 372 -4.30 10.03 13.31
C LEU A 372 -3.07 9.39 12.66
N ASN A 373 -2.43 10.12 11.75
CA ASN A 373 -1.22 9.70 11.07
C ASN A 373 -0.20 10.86 11.04
N ALA A 374 1.07 10.56 11.26
CA ALA A 374 2.17 11.49 11.07
C ALA A 374 3.08 11.01 9.94
N ALA A 375 3.65 11.94 9.19
CA ALA A 375 4.63 11.66 8.17
C ALA A 375 5.78 12.68 8.26
N LEU A 376 7.01 12.19 8.30
CA LEU A 376 8.20 13.00 8.10
C LEU A 376 8.62 12.78 6.65
N LEU A 377 8.71 13.87 5.88
CA LEU A 377 8.91 13.82 4.44
C LEU A 377 9.61 15.08 3.93
N THR A 378 10.13 15.04 2.71
CA THR A 378 10.70 16.24 2.09
C THR A 378 9.59 17.10 1.48
N ALA A 379 9.58 18.37 1.86
CA ALA A 379 8.69 19.39 1.35
C ALA A 379 8.61 19.38 -0.19
N PRO A 380 7.44 19.10 -0.78
CA PRO A 380 7.29 19.18 -2.22
C PRO A 380 7.34 20.65 -2.67
N PRO A 381 7.70 20.92 -3.94
CA PRO A 381 7.60 22.26 -4.53
C PRO A 381 6.14 22.61 -4.85
N ALA A 382 5.29 22.64 -3.82
CA ALA A 382 3.86 22.85 -3.94
C ALA A 382 3.48 24.32 -3.66
N PRO A 383 2.51 24.90 -4.40
CA PRO A 383 2.18 26.33 -4.31
C PRO A 383 1.54 26.73 -2.99
N PHE A 384 0.99 25.78 -2.22
CA PHE A 384 0.42 26.03 -0.90
C PHE A 384 1.48 26.08 0.22
N LEU A 385 2.74 25.71 -0.07
CA LEU A 385 3.84 25.70 0.89
C LEU A 385 4.80 26.86 0.56
N PRO A 386 5.27 27.65 1.55
CA PRO A 386 6.22 28.72 1.30
C PRO A 386 7.51 28.21 0.62
N ALA A 387 8.00 28.98 -0.36
CA ALA A 387 9.07 28.54 -1.25
C ALA A 387 10.38 28.26 -0.50
N GLU A 388 10.64 28.96 0.61
CA GLU A 388 11.83 28.75 1.44
C GLU A 388 11.88 27.37 2.11
N HIS A 389 10.77 26.64 2.16
CA HIS A 389 10.70 25.28 2.72
C HIS A 389 10.84 24.19 1.65
N HIS A 390 10.70 24.49 0.36
CA HIS A 390 10.73 23.49 -0.71
C HIS A 390 12.06 22.71 -0.69
N GLY A 391 11.98 21.38 -0.78
CA GLY A 391 13.15 20.50 -0.76
C GLY A 391 13.77 20.26 0.61
N LYS A 392 13.25 20.86 1.70
CA LYS A 392 13.70 20.60 3.07
C LYS A 392 12.83 19.54 3.75
N PRO A 393 13.37 18.73 4.68
CA PRO A 393 12.54 17.88 5.54
C PRO A 393 11.49 18.70 6.31
N LEU A 394 10.30 18.13 6.46
CA LEU A 394 9.17 18.69 7.20
C LEU A 394 8.37 17.59 7.91
N ILE A 395 7.41 18.00 8.75
CA ILE A 395 6.41 17.12 9.38
C ILE A 395 5.03 17.43 8.80
N ALA A 396 4.32 16.39 8.40
CA ALA A 396 2.91 16.43 8.04
C ALA A 396 2.10 15.63 9.06
N LEU A 397 1.17 16.29 9.74
CA LEU A 397 0.29 15.70 10.73
C LEU A 397 -1.13 15.67 10.17
N ALA A 398 -1.67 14.48 9.95
CA ALA A 398 -2.97 14.27 9.31
C ALA A 398 -3.95 13.60 10.27
N ALA A 399 -5.21 13.99 10.17
CA ALA A 399 -6.27 13.38 10.96
C ALA A 399 -7.60 13.34 10.19
N CYS A 400 -8.48 12.43 10.61
CA CYS A 400 -9.87 12.44 10.22
C CYS A 400 -10.78 12.08 11.40
N HIS A 401 -11.93 12.73 11.49
CA HIS A 401 -12.96 12.42 12.46
C HIS A 401 -14.20 11.87 11.75
N THR A 402 -14.67 10.73 12.25
CA THR A 402 -15.80 10.00 11.68
C THR A 402 -17.14 10.34 12.33
N GLY A 403 -17.17 11.32 13.25
CA GLY A 403 -18.38 11.80 13.90
C GLY A 403 -18.74 13.23 13.47
N ASP A 404 -19.22 14.02 14.44
CA ASP A 404 -19.58 15.42 14.24
C ASP A 404 -18.38 16.29 13.80
N LEU A 405 -18.64 17.29 12.95
CA LEU A 405 -17.60 18.17 12.40
C LEU A 405 -16.98 19.10 13.46
N ALA A 406 -17.79 19.65 14.37
CA ALA A 406 -17.31 20.56 15.41
C ALA A 406 -16.48 19.81 16.46
N VAL A 407 -16.86 18.57 16.78
CA VAL A 407 -16.04 17.70 17.64
C VAL A 407 -14.68 17.42 16.99
N GLY A 408 -14.66 17.05 15.71
CA GLY A 408 -13.40 16.85 14.97
C GLY A 408 -12.52 18.09 14.95
N GLN A 409 -13.12 19.27 14.75
CA GLN A 409 -12.42 20.55 14.81
C GLN A 409 -11.81 20.84 16.18
N ALA A 410 -12.51 20.54 17.27
CA ALA A 410 -12.01 20.75 18.62
C ALA A 410 -10.84 19.82 18.95
N LEU A 411 -10.91 18.55 18.55
CA LEU A 411 -9.87 17.55 18.85
C LEU A 411 -8.52 17.84 18.20
N ILE A 412 -8.50 18.44 17.02
CA ILE A 412 -7.26 18.81 16.32
C ILE A 412 -6.77 20.22 16.65
N HIS A 413 -7.52 21.00 17.43
CA HIS A 413 -7.16 22.36 17.79
C HIS A 413 -5.75 22.48 18.40
N PRO A 414 -5.27 21.55 19.26
CA PRO A 414 -3.91 21.64 19.79
C PRO A 414 -2.82 21.68 18.71
N LEU A 415 -3.04 21.05 17.55
CA LEU A 415 -2.09 21.10 16.43
C LEU A 415 -2.00 22.51 15.82
N ARG A 416 -3.09 23.29 15.88
CA ARG A 416 -3.14 24.66 15.34
C ARG A 416 -2.46 25.69 16.22
N GLU A 417 -2.30 25.38 17.51
CA GLU A 417 -1.67 26.25 18.50
C GLU A 417 -0.14 26.12 18.52
N VAL A 418 0.43 25.21 17.72
CA VAL A 418 1.88 25.11 17.57
C VAL A 418 2.40 26.27 16.73
N ASP A 419 3.24 27.12 17.33
CA ASP A 419 3.72 28.39 16.75
C ASP A 419 4.39 28.22 15.37
N SER A 420 5.02 27.08 15.12
CA SER A 420 5.75 26.79 13.87
C SER A 420 4.88 26.33 12.70
N LEU A 421 3.55 26.34 12.83
CA LEU A 421 2.60 25.94 11.79
C LEU A 421 2.83 26.69 10.46
N LEU A 422 3.12 25.95 9.38
CA LEU A 422 3.31 26.52 8.03
C LEU A 422 2.00 26.54 7.24
N VAL A 423 1.25 25.45 7.32
CA VAL A 423 0.08 25.20 6.48
C VAL A 423 -0.96 24.45 7.30
N ASP A 424 -2.20 24.94 7.31
CA ASP A 424 -3.37 24.24 7.83
C ASP A 424 -4.37 23.96 6.70
N ARG A 425 -4.75 22.69 6.54
CA ARG A 425 -5.73 22.22 5.55
C ARG A 425 -6.87 21.41 6.18
N PHE A 426 -7.07 21.49 7.49
CA PHE A 426 -8.17 20.81 8.15
C PHE A 426 -9.52 21.47 7.85
N GLY A 427 -10.52 20.66 7.51
CA GLY A 427 -11.90 21.11 7.32
C GLY A 427 -12.82 19.98 6.85
N PRO A 428 -14.08 20.31 6.50
CA PRO A 428 -15.00 19.35 5.90
C PRO A 428 -14.47 18.85 4.55
N MET A 429 -14.41 17.53 4.37
CA MET A 429 -13.85 16.87 3.19
C MET A 429 -14.60 15.56 2.88
N PRO A 430 -14.89 15.25 1.60
CA PRO A 430 -15.36 13.91 1.20
C PRO A 430 -14.34 12.82 1.56
N TYR A 431 -14.80 11.63 1.93
CA TYR A 431 -13.92 10.51 2.29
C TYR A 431 -13.01 10.11 1.11
N THR A 432 -13.53 10.12 -0.12
CA THR A 432 -12.74 9.89 -1.33
C THR A 432 -11.63 10.92 -1.55
N ALA A 433 -11.83 12.17 -1.14
CA ALA A 433 -10.78 13.19 -1.21
C ALA A 433 -9.68 12.91 -0.18
N LEU A 434 -10.04 12.57 1.07
CA LEU A 434 -9.09 12.15 2.10
C LEU A 434 -8.27 10.93 1.64
N GLN A 435 -8.94 9.92 1.09
CA GLN A 435 -8.34 8.68 0.61
C GLN A 435 -7.38 8.83 -0.57
N SER A 436 -7.42 9.97 -1.28
CA SER A 436 -6.52 10.25 -2.41
C SER A 436 -5.49 11.33 -2.09
N MET A 437 -5.57 11.93 -0.90
CA MET A 437 -4.77 13.09 -0.49
C MET A 437 -3.26 12.83 -0.54
N VAL A 438 -2.84 11.57 -0.35
CA VAL A 438 -1.43 11.16 -0.29
C VAL A 438 -0.99 10.31 -1.51
N ASP A 439 -1.80 10.21 -2.55
CA ASP A 439 -1.48 9.35 -3.72
C ASP A 439 -0.16 9.75 -4.41
N GLU A 440 0.14 11.05 -4.49
CA GLU A 440 1.33 11.55 -5.18
C GLU A 440 2.64 11.13 -4.49
N SER A 441 2.64 11.02 -3.16
CA SER A 441 3.80 10.53 -2.40
C SER A 441 4.05 9.03 -2.60
N ALA A 442 3.05 8.32 -3.12
CA ALA A 442 3.09 6.91 -3.46
C ALA A 442 2.90 6.66 -4.97
N ARG A 443 3.28 7.61 -5.84
CA ARG A 443 3.10 7.46 -7.29
C ARG A 443 3.81 6.21 -7.84
N PRO A 444 3.21 5.45 -8.78
CA PRO A 444 3.85 4.29 -9.39
C PRO A 444 5.15 4.64 -10.11
N GLY A 445 6.13 3.74 -10.06
CA GLY A 445 7.36 3.81 -10.84
C GLY A 445 8.58 4.30 -10.09
N LEU A 446 8.41 4.83 -8.87
CA LEU A 446 9.50 5.06 -7.92
C LEU A 446 10.15 3.73 -7.52
N SER A 447 11.48 3.72 -7.41
CA SER A 447 12.20 2.63 -6.75
C SER A 447 11.97 2.76 -5.24
N VAL A 448 11.42 1.72 -4.61
CA VAL A 448 11.07 1.76 -3.18
C VAL A 448 11.74 0.59 -2.45
N TYR A 449 12.29 0.88 -1.28
CA TYR A 449 12.71 -0.08 -0.28
C TYR A 449 12.05 0.30 1.05
N GLY A 450 11.18 -0.57 1.56
CA GLY A 450 10.44 -0.32 2.79
C GLY A 450 10.77 -1.35 3.86
N LEU A 451 10.75 -0.89 5.10
CA LEU A 451 10.79 -1.67 6.33
C LEU A 451 9.62 -1.22 7.20
N ALA A 452 9.07 -2.14 7.99
CA ALA A 452 7.97 -1.85 8.91
C ALA A 452 8.21 -2.45 10.29
N GLU A 453 7.81 -1.71 11.32
CA GLU A 453 7.94 -2.09 12.72
C GLU A 453 6.65 -1.71 13.47
N TRP A 454 6.14 -2.64 14.27
CA TRP A 454 5.15 -2.27 15.29
C TRP A 454 5.88 -1.63 16.45
N LEU A 455 5.40 -0.48 16.91
CA LEU A 455 6.01 0.25 18.02
C LEU A 455 5.10 0.22 19.26
N GLY A 456 5.73 0.12 20.42
CA GLY A 456 5.12 0.43 21.71
C GLY A 456 4.96 1.94 21.91
N PRO A 457 4.62 2.38 23.14
CA PRO A 457 4.53 3.80 23.47
C PRO A 457 5.81 4.57 23.10
N LEU A 458 5.64 5.75 22.51
CA LEU A 458 6.72 6.62 22.07
C LEU A 458 6.91 7.74 23.09
N ASP A 459 8.15 7.92 23.54
CA ASP A 459 8.59 9.01 24.40
C ASP A 459 9.34 10.09 23.60
N ASP A 460 9.81 11.12 24.29
CA ASP A 460 10.55 12.23 23.65
C ASP A 460 11.82 11.74 22.94
N ALA A 461 12.49 10.71 23.47
CA ALA A 461 13.68 10.14 22.82
C ALA A 461 13.35 9.43 21.49
N ALA A 462 12.15 8.84 21.37
CA ALA A 462 11.66 8.32 20.09
C ALA A 462 11.39 9.44 19.09
N VAL A 463 10.80 10.54 19.55
CA VAL A 463 10.53 11.75 18.75
C VAL A 463 11.84 12.32 18.21
N ASP A 464 12.83 12.52 19.07
CA ASP A 464 14.16 13.02 18.68
C ASP A 464 14.80 12.09 17.64
N ARG A 465 14.73 10.77 17.86
CA ARG A 465 15.25 9.80 16.89
C ARG A 465 14.55 9.89 15.53
N LEU A 466 13.23 10.04 15.49
CA LEU A 466 12.48 10.19 14.23
C LEU A 466 12.90 11.45 13.48
N VAL A 467 13.06 12.56 14.21
CA VAL A 467 13.54 13.85 13.67
C VAL A 467 14.96 13.70 13.11
N GLU A 468 15.91 13.21 13.90
CA GLU A 468 17.30 12.98 13.47
C GLU A 468 17.38 12.10 12.21
N SER A 469 16.55 11.07 12.13
CA SER A 469 16.49 10.18 10.97
C SER A 469 15.97 10.88 9.71
N ALA A 470 15.02 11.81 9.84
CA ALA A 470 14.49 12.59 8.72
C ALA A 470 15.45 13.70 8.25
N GLU A 471 16.26 14.28 9.15
CA GLU A 471 17.35 15.19 8.77
C GLU A 471 18.37 14.52 7.84
N GLN A 472 18.53 13.20 7.99
CA GLN A 472 19.48 12.38 7.24
C GLN A 472 18.87 11.75 5.98
N PHE A 473 17.71 12.23 5.51
CA PHE A 473 17.13 11.73 4.27
C PHE A 473 18.13 11.78 3.12
N THR A 474 18.31 10.63 2.47
CA THR A 474 19.22 10.49 1.32
C THR A 474 18.52 10.76 -0.01
N SER A 475 17.18 10.85 -0.02
CA SER A 475 16.38 11.13 -1.21
C SER A 475 15.15 11.98 -0.83
N PRO A 476 14.73 12.92 -1.70
CA PRO A 476 13.55 13.73 -1.46
C PRO A 476 12.22 12.96 -1.55
N ASN A 477 12.24 11.67 -1.92
CA ASN A 477 11.02 10.85 -1.92
C ASN A 477 10.95 9.91 -0.70
N SER A 478 12.00 9.86 0.13
CA SER A 478 12.02 9.04 1.34
C SER A 478 11.08 9.62 2.40
N GLN A 479 10.48 8.72 3.19
CA GLN A 479 9.44 9.05 4.16
C GLN A 479 9.59 8.18 5.41
N LEU A 480 9.28 8.76 6.56
CA LEU A 480 8.92 8.02 7.77
C LEU A 480 7.43 8.21 7.99
N LEU A 481 6.68 7.11 8.07
CA LEU A 481 5.23 7.14 8.22
C LEU A 481 4.85 6.46 9.52
N LEU A 482 4.14 7.19 10.38
CA LEU A 482 3.65 6.71 11.66
C LEU A 482 2.13 6.70 11.63
N ARG A 483 1.52 5.51 11.75
CA ARG A 483 0.07 5.39 11.96
C ARG A 483 -0.20 5.09 13.41
N ILE A 484 -1.05 5.88 14.05
CA ILE A 484 -1.51 5.60 15.42
C ILE A 484 -2.54 4.48 15.37
N THR A 485 -2.33 3.44 16.17
CA THR A 485 -3.21 2.28 16.27
C THR A 485 -4.07 2.34 17.54
N GLY A 486 -4.46 1.20 18.12
CA GLY A 486 -5.40 1.14 19.24
C GLY A 486 -6.87 1.11 18.80
N GLY A 487 -7.75 1.57 19.68
CA GLY A 487 -9.20 1.58 19.47
C GLY A 487 -9.78 0.21 19.12
N ALA A 488 -10.60 0.15 18.07
CA ALA A 488 -11.22 -1.08 17.59
C ALA A 488 -10.22 -2.17 17.19
N ILE A 489 -9.00 -1.81 16.73
CA ILE A 489 -7.95 -2.78 16.39
C ILE A 489 -7.57 -3.60 17.64
N ALA A 490 -7.32 -2.91 18.75
CA ALA A 490 -6.87 -3.49 20.01
C ALA A 490 -7.97 -4.24 20.79
N ARG A 491 -9.25 -3.91 20.53
CA ARG A 491 -10.40 -4.60 21.16
C ARG A 491 -10.74 -5.95 20.54
N VAL A 492 -10.25 -6.23 19.33
CA VAL A 492 -10.38 -7.57 18.76
C VAL A 492 -9.47 -8.52 19.55
N PRO A 493 -10.01 -9.64 20.10
CA PRO A 493 -9.20 -10.54 20.91
C PRO A 493 -7.98 -11.09 20.17
N GLU A 494 -6.89 -11.27 20.90
CA GLU A 494 -5.71 -11.95 20.38
C GLU A 494 -6.10 -13.35 19.85
N GLY A 495 -5.57 -13.71 18.68
CA GLY A 495 -5.88 -14.99 18.03
C GLY A 495 -7.26 -15.09 17.37
N ALA A 496 -8.11 -14.05 17.43
CA ALA A 496 -9.39 -14.02 16.70
C ALA A 496 -9.22 -13.98 15.17
N THR A 497 -8.04 -13.56 14.71
CA THR A 497 -7.61 -13.54 13.29
C THR A 497 -6.13 -13.94 13.19
N ALA A 498 -5.62 -14.18 11.99
CA ALA A 498 -4.19 -14.39 11.76
C ALA A 498 -3.32 -13.13 11.98
N PHE A 499 -3.91 -11.93 11.96
CA PHE A 499 -3.21 -10.68 12.26
C PHE A 499 -2.81 -10.60 13.75
N GLY A 500 -1.53 -10.32 14.03
CA GLY A 500 -0.96 -10.12 15.38
C GLY A 500 -0.69 -8.65 15.72
N PHE A 501 -0.08 -8.38 16.88
CA PHE A 501 0.34 -7.02 17.33
C PHE A 501 -0.80 -5.99 17.39
N ARG A 502 -1.98 -6.41 17.85
CA ARG A 502 -3.17 -5.55 17.93
C ARG A 502 -3.09 -4.47 19.00
N ASP A 503 -2.24 -4.68 20.00
CA ASP A 503 -1.98 -3.82 21.16
C ASP A 503 -0.81 -2.85 20.95
N ALA A 504 -0.13 -2.90 19.80
CA ALA A 504 0.89 -1.92 19.44
C ALA A 504 0.30 -0.49 19.46
N ALA A 505 1.12 0.48 19.86
CA ALA A 505 0.72 1.89 19.92
C ALA A 505 0.76 2.56 18.54
N ALA A 506 1.70 2.13 17.68
CA ALA A 506 1.80 2.64 16.32
C ALA A 506 2.40 1.64 15.33
N LEU A 507 2.14 1.87 14.05
CA LEU A 507 2.87 1.27 12.93
C LEU A 507 3.85 2.29 12.35
N LEU A 508 5.14 1.97 12.38
CA LEU A 508 6.17 2.70 11.65
C LEU A 508 6.45 2.04 10.31
N THR A 509 6.44 2.84 9.24
CA THR A 509 7.06 2.48 7.96
C THR A 509 8.26 3.38 7.69
N VAL A 510 9.41 2.77 7.48
CA VAL A 510 10.61 3.44 6.97
C VAL A 510 10.66 3.19 5.47
N ALA A 511 10.32 4.18 4.66
CA ALA A 511 10.24 4.06 3.22
C ALA A 511 11.36 4.86 2.55
N ALA A 512 12.42 4.17 2.12
CA ALA A 512 13.39 4.74 1.20
C ALA A 512 12.82 4.71 -0.21
N ALA A 513 12.76 5.85 -0.90
CA ALA A 513 12.29 5.90 -2.27
C ALA A 513 13.15 6.84 -3.13
N TRP A 514 13.40 6.48 -4.39
CA TRP A 514 14.19 7.28 -5.33
C TRP A 514 13.73 7.11 -6.78
N THR A 515 14.02 8.10 -7.62
CA THR A 515 13.54 8.15 -9.01
C THR A 515 14.55 7.56 -10.00
N ASP A 516 15.85 7.80 -9.77
CA ASP A 516 16.90 7.41 -10.70
C ASP A 516 17.10 5.89 -10.69
N ARG A 517 16.76 5.24 -11.80
CA ARG A 517 16.91 3.78 -11.95
C ARG A 517 18.34 3.34 -12.18
N SER A 518 19.24 4.26 -12.54
CA SER A 518 20.67 4.00 -12.61
C SER A 518 21.32 4.00 -11.23
N ASP A 519 20.69 4.66 -10.25
CA ASP A 519 21.11 4.57 -8.86
C ASP A 519 20.82 3.16 -8.31
N SER A 520 21.89 2.50 -7.90
CA SER A 520 21.86 1.22 -7.19
C SER A 520 20.97 1.22 -5.94
N GLY A 521 20.70 2.40 -5.36
CA GLY A 521 19.89 2.62 -4.17
C GLY A 521 20.58 2.21 -2.85
N VAL A 522 21.89 1.93 -2.88
CA VAL A 522 22.62 1.45 -1.69
C VAL A 522 22.55 2.45 -0.54
N ALA A 523 22.80 3.73 -0.79
CA ALA A 523 22.74 4.77 0.24
C ALA A 523 21.33 4.87 0.86
N HIS A 524 20.28 4.81 0.03
CA HIS A 524 18.90 4.87 0.49
C HIS A 524 18.50 3.66 1.33
N ARG A 525 18.91 2.46 0.93
CA ARG A 525 18.68 1.24 1.72
C ARG A 525 19.42 1.26 3.04
N ASN A 526 20.67 1.72 3.05
CA ASN A 526 21.45 1.84 4.29
C ASN A 526 20.82 2.84 5.25
N TRP A 527 20.37 4.00 4.76
CA TRP A 527 19.61 4.96 5.58
C TRP A 527 18.36 4.32 6.20
N ALA A 528 17.58 3.59 5.40
CA ALA A 528 16.38 2.93 5.90
C ALA A 528 16.69 1.86 6.96
N GLN A 529 17.71 1.03 6.74
CA GLN A 529 18.14 0.00 7.69
C GLN A 529 18.68 0.60 8.99
N ASN A 530 19.48 1.67 8.91
CA ASN A 530 20.00 2.37 10.07
C ASN A 530 18.88 3.01 10.89
N THR A 531 17.93 3.68 10.21
CA THR A 531 16.76 4.29 10.87
C THR A 531 15.88 3.25 11.53
N TRP A 532 15.53 2.18 10.81
CA TRP A 532 14.78 1.05 11.36
C TRP A 532 15.49 0.46 12.58
N SER A 533 16.80 0.24 12.49
CA SER A 533 17.60 -0.32 13.59
C SER A 533 17.63 0.58 14.82
N ALA A 534 17.71 1.90 14.61
CA ALA A 534 17.79 2.88 15.67
C ALA A 534 16.46 3.08 16.42
N LEU A 535 15.34 2.66 15.85
CA LEU A 535 14.00 2.71 16.45
C LEU A 535 13.58 1.39 17.13
N HIS A 536 14.39 0.34 17.05
CA HIS A 536 14.14 -0.92 17.76
C HIS A 536 13.94 -0.82 19.28
N PRO A 537 14.55 0.13 20.03
CA PRO A 537 14.26 0.27 21.45
C PRO A 537 12.77 0.45 21.78
N TRP A 538 11.97 0.96 20.84
CA TRP A 538 10.53 1.13 20.96
C TRP A 538 9.73 0.07 20.20
N SER A 539 10.35 -0.97 19.67
CA SER A 539 9.64 -2.05 18.97
C SER A 539 8.72 -2.82 19.93
N ALA A 540 7.47 -3.02 19.53
CA ALA A 540 6.53 -3.96 20.14
C ALA A 540 6.75 -5.41 19.63
N GLY A 541 7.73 -5.61 18.76
CA GLY A 541 8.04 -6.86 18.08
C GLY A 541 7.37 -6.95 16.70
N GLY A 542 7.99 -7.72 15.80
CA GLY A 542 7.40 -8.06 14.50
C GLY A 542 7.21 -6.88 13.53
N GLY A 543 6.91 -7.21 12.28
CA GLY A 543 6.60 -6.22 11.24
C GLY A 543 5.18 -6.39 10.71
N TYR A 544 4.74 -5.40 9.94
CA TYR A 544 3.46 -5.52 9.23
C TYR A 544 3.66 -6.24 7.89
N VAL A 545 3.07 -7.42 7.73
CA VAL A 545 3.30 -8.32 6.58
C VAL A 545 3.07 -7.69 5.20
N ASN A 546 2.15 -6.73 5.07
CA ASN A 546 1.91 -6.01 3.81
C ASN A 546 3.02 -5.03 3.44
N GLN A 547 3.90 -4.68 4.37
CA GLN A 547 5.01 -3.73 4.20
C GLN A 547 6.39 -4.36 4.44
N LEU A 548 6.46 -5.66 4.75
CA LEU A 548 7.72 -6.38 4.83
C LEU A 548 8.44 -6.42 3.47
N GLY A 549 9.74 -6.16 3.53
CA GLY A 549 10.67 -6.35 2.42
C GLY A 549 11.07 -7.82 2.25
N ASN A 550 12.31 -8.04 1.82
CA ASN A 550 12.94 -9.35 1.80
C ASN A 550 13.82 -9.54 3.05
N GLU A 551 13.18 -9.63 4.20
CA GLU A 551 13.82 -9.67 5.53
C GLU A 551 14.06 -11.12 6.04
N GLY A 552 13.71 -12.12 5.23
CA GLY A 552 13.89 -13.54 5.56
C GLY A 552 12.74 -14.17 6.36
N GLY A 553 12.68 -15.50 6.37
CA GLY A 553 11.55 -16.25 6.95
C GLY A 553 11.40 -16.11 8.47
N GLN A 554 12.48 -15.82 9.18
CA GLN A 554 12.40 -15.57 10.63
C GLN A 554 11.59 -14.30 10.91
N ARG A 555 11.84 -13.21 10.17
CA ARG A 555 11.08 -11.96 10.34
C ARG A 555 9.61 -12.14 10.00
N VAL A 556 9.29 -12.96 9.00
CA VAL A 556 7.90 -13.33 8.68
C VAL A 556 7.25 -14.04 9.87
N ARG A 557 7.92 -15.01 10.49
CA ARG A 557 7.42 -15.70 11.68
C ARG A 557 7.20 -14.76 12.86
N GLU A 558 8.17 -13.89 13.16
CA GLU A 558 8.07 -12.88 14.22
C GLU A 558 6.87 -11.96 13.99
N SER A 559 6.57 -11.61 12.74
CA SER A 559 5.44 -10.74 12.36
C SER A 559 4.05 -11.34 12.60
N TYR A 560 3.95 -12.65 12.84
CA TYR A 560 2.69 -13.28 13.25
C TYR A 560 2.64 -13.55 14.77
N GLY A 561 3.79 -13.65 15.42
CA GLY A 561 3.90 -14.24 16.76
C GLY A 561 3.78 -15.77 16.74
N GLU A 562 4.31 -16.42 17.78
CA GLU A 562 4.47 -17.88 17.83
C GLU A 562 3.15 -18.66 17.73
N ALA A 563 2.11 -18.21 18.45
CA ALA A 563 0.83 -18.90 18.49
C ALA A 563 0.13 -18.89 17.12
N ASN A 564 0.02 -17.71 16.50
CA ASN A 564 -0.58 -17.58 15.17
C ASN A 564 0.28 -18.30 14.12
N TRP A 565 1.61 -18.20 14.20
CA TRP A 565 2.52 -18.90 13.28
C TRP A 565 2.26 -20.41 13.26
N HIS A 566 2.18 -21.06 14.42
CA HIS A 566 1.92 -22.50 14.49
C HIS A 566 0.56 -22.88 13.87
N ARG A 567 -0.49 -22.10 14.15
CA ARG A 567 -1.82 -22.32 13.56
C ARG A 567 -1.82 -22.10 12.04
N LEU A 568 -1.10 -21.08 11.57
CA LEU A 568 -0.93 -20.80 10.14
C LEU A 568 -0.18 -21.94 9.41
N VAL A 569 0.86 -22.50 10.01
CA VAL A 569 1.59 -23.66 9.46
C VAL A 569 0.67 -24.87 9.35
N GLN A 570 -0.16 -25.15 10.36
CA GLN A 570 -1.15 -26.24 10.31
C GLN A 570 -2.17 -26.00 9.19
N LEU A 571 -2.66 -24.77 9.05
CA LEU A 571 -3.58 -24.40 7.98
C LEU A 571 -2.93 -24.56 6.60
N LYS A 572 -1.66 -24.15 6.45
CA LYS A 572 -0.89 -24.32 5.22
C LYS A 572 -0.75 -25.79 4.84
N ARG A 573 -0.43 -26.68 5.80
CA ARG A 573 -0.36 -28.14 5.56
C ARG A 573 -1.68 -28.71 5.03
N ARG A 574 -2.81 -28.16 5.44
CA ARG A 574 -4.14 -28.62 5.01
C ARG A 574 -4.52 -28.13 3.61
N PHE A 575 -4.29 -26.85 3.32
CA PHE A 575 -4.82 -26.20 2.11
C PHE A 575 -3.79 -25.99 0.99
N ASP A 576 -2.49 -26.01 1.31
CA ASP A 576 -1.39 -25.89 0.34
C ASP A 576 -0.15 -26.68 0.82
N PRO A 577 -0.24 -28.02 0.99
CA PRO A 577 0.89 -28.85 1.44
C PRO A 577 2.08 -28.82 0.46
N GLY A 578 1.82 -28.56 -0.82
CA GLY A 578 2.85 -28.43 -1.85
C GLY A 578 3.56 -27.09 -1.85
N ASN A 579 3.12 -26.13 -1.02
CA ASN A 579 3.62 -24.75 -1.00
C ASN A 579 3.58 -24.09 -2.39
N VAL A 580 2.51 -24.34 -3.15
CA VAL A 580 2.24 -23.78 -4.47
C VAL A 580 2.26 -22.24 -4.39
N PHE A 581 1.63 -21.69 -3.37
CA PHE A 581 1.58 -20.24 -3.15
C PHE A 581 2.67 -19.79 -2.19
N HIS A 582 3.89 -19.61 -2.69
CA HIS A 582 5.06 -19.19 -1.91
C HIS A 582 5.62 -17.80 -2.28
N LEU A 583 5.06 -17.13 -3.29
CA LEU A 583 5.40 -15.75 -3.65
C LEU A 583 4.51 -14.76 -2.89
N ASN A 584 4.68 -14.76 -1.57
CA ASN A 584 4.02 -13.92 -0.57
C ASN A 584 4.94 -13.88 0.67
N GLN A 585 4.51 -13.25 1.77
CA GLN A 585 5.20 -13.44 3.05
C GLN A 585 4.93 -14.87 3.53
N ASN A 586 5.81 -15.77 3.09
CA ASN A 586 5.50 -17.19 2.97
C ASN A 586 5.51 -17.90 4.31
N ILE A 587 4.47 -18.71 4.52
CA ILE A 587 4.38 -19.68 5.61
C ILE A 587 4.68 -21.05 5.00
N PRO A 588 5.87 -21.62 5.21
CA PRO A 588 6.16 -22.96 4.71
C PRO A 588 5.32 -23.99 5.50
N PRO A 589 4.85 -25.08 4.86
CA PRO A 589 4.14 -26.14 5.55
C PRO A 589 5.03 -26.91 6.55
N GLY A 590 6.33 -26.61 6.65
CA GLY A 590 7.30 -27.35 7.47
C GLY A 590 7.72 -28.68 6.83
N GLN A 591 8.63 -29.41 7.47
CA GLN A 591 8.88 -30.80 7.09
C GLN A 591 7.67 -31.66 7.54
N PRO A 592 7.25 -32.64 6.73
CA PRO A 592 6.20 -33.59 7.11
C PRO A 592 6.56 -34.40 8.36
#